data_AF-A0A2K8Z0F9-F1
#
_entry.id   AF-A0A2K8Z0F9-F1
#
_cell.length_a   1.000
_cell.length_b   1.000
_cell.length_c   1.000
_cell.angle_alpha   90.00
_cell.angle_beta   90.00
_cell.angle_gamma   90.00
#
_symmetry.space_group_name_H-M   'P 1'
#
loop_
_entity.id
_entity.type
_entity.pdbx_description
1 polymer ?
#
loop_
_entity_poly.entity_id
_entity_poly.type
_entity_poly.pdbx_seq_one_letter_code
_entity_poly.pdbx_strand_id
1 'polypeptide(L)' 'MHSYRKYFTDLQLQQLIEAAPTWGVDIRTVGHNVHPPQKPYPDTNHPNHYYFDWEKGRILDEFQLVYIAHGKGVFETDYQ' A
#
# COMPACT_ATOMS: atom_id res chain seq x y z
N MET A 1 -10.88 5.28 -13.83
CA MET A 1 -10.58 3.86 -13.54
C MET A 1 -11.24 3.50 -12.21
N HIS A 2 -11.76 2.29 -12.03
CA HIS A 2 -12.38 1.93 -10.74
C HIS A 2 -11.31 1.75 -9.66
N SER A 3 -11.64 2.07 -8.41
CA SER A 3 -10.74 1.81 -7.28
C SER A 3 -10.61 0.30 -7.07
N TYR A 4 -9.40 -0.17 -6.82
CA TYR A 4 -9.14 -1.57 -6.49
C TYR A 4 -7.97 -1.66 -5.51
N ARG A 5 -7.91 -2.77 -4.78
CA ARG A 5 -6.81 -3.08 -3.90
C ARG A 5 -6.62 -4.58 -3.84
N LYS A 6 -5.38 -5.03 -3.98
CA LYS A 6 -5.00 -6.44 -3.86
C LYS A 6 -3.82 -6.53 -2.90
N TYR A 7 -3.97 -7.40 -1.91
CA TYR A 7 -2.91 -7.83 -1.02
C TYR A 7 -2.57 -9.27 -1.40
N PHE A 8 -1.28 -9.56 -1.55
CA PHE A 8 -0.81 -10.92 -1.75
C PHE A 8 -0.48 -11.54 -0.40
N THR A 9 -0.91 -12.79 -0.19
CA THR A 9 -0.49 -13.57 0.98
C THR A 9 0.88 -14.17 0.76
N ASP A 10 1.58 -14.50 1.84
CA ASP A 10 2.89 -15.17 1.74
C ASP A 10 2.82 -16.46 0.93
N LEU A 11 1.73 -17.22 1.07
CA LEU A 11 1.49 -18.42 0.27
C LEU A 11 1.37 -18.11 -1.22
N GLN A 12 0.65 -17.04 -1.59
CA GLN A 12 0.53 -16.62 -2.99
C GLN A 12 1.88 -16.17 -3.56
N LEU A 13 2.69 -15.48 -2.76
CA LEU A 13 4.03 -15.04 -3.18
C LEU A 13 4.97 -16.23 -3.37
N GLN A 14 4.98 -17.18 -2.42
CA GLN A 14 5.76 -18.41 -2.53
C GLN A 14 5.41 -19.20 -3.79
N GLN A 15 4.10 -19.37 -4.07
CA GLN A 15 3.63 -20.04 -5.28
C GLN A 15 4.11 -19.34 -6.57
N LEU A 16 4.16 -18.01 -6.58
CA LEU A 16 4.64 -17.25 -7.75
C LEU A 16 6.14 -17.42 -7.96
N ILE A 17 6.92 -17.39 -6.87
CA ILE A 17 8.38 -17.59 -6.90
C ILE A 17 8.73 -18.99 -7.40
N GLU A 18 7.97 -20.01 -6.99
CA GLU A 18 8.18 -21.39 -7.45
C GLU A 18 7.76 -21.60 -8.91
N ALA A 19 6.75 -20.88 -9.39
CA ALA A 19 6.17 -21.07 -10.71
C ALA A 19 6.89 -20.29 -11.84
N ALA A 20 7.69 -19.26 -11.53
CA ALA A 20 8.29 -18.40 -12.55
C ALA A 20 9.66 -17.82 -12.12
N PRO A 21 10.53 -17.47 -13.09
CA PRO A 21 11.76 -16.73 -12.80
C PRO A 21 11.48 -15.41 -12.06
N THR A 22 12.21 -15.18 -10.97
CA THR A 22 12.09 -13.98 -10.15
C THR A 22 13.00 -12.85 -10.66
N TRP A 23 12.57 -11.61 -10.44
CA TRP A 23 13.39 -10.40 -10.66
C TRP A 23 14.03 -9.88 -9.37
N GLY A 24 13.95 -10.64 -8.27
CA GLY A 24 14.49 -10.25 -6.97
C GLY A 24 13.64 -9.23 -6.21
N VAL A 25 12.40 -8.99 -6.65
CA VAL A 25 11.44 -8.08 -6.02
C VAL A 25 10.06 -8.73 -6.02
N ASP A 26 9.40 -8.71 -4.87
CA ASP A 26 8.03 -9.19 -4.71
C ASP A 26 7.05 -8.02 -4.60
N ILE A 27 5.93 -8.12 -5.32
CA ILE A 27 4.84 -7.15 -5.20
C ILE A 27 3.88 -7.62 -4.12
N ARG A 28 4.01 -7.07 -2.91
CA ARG A 28 3.14 -7.39 -1.77
C ARG A 28 1.74 -6.79 -1.90
N THR A 29 1.65 -5.60 -2.48
CA THR A 29 0.37 -4.92 -2.68
C THR A 29 0.32 -4.20 -4.01
N VAL A 30 -0.89 -4.08 -4.57
CA VAL A 30 -1.16 -3.20 -5.71
C VAL A 30 -2.56 -2.63 -5.59
N GLY A 31 -2.73 -1.36 -5.97
CA GLY A 31 -4.02 -0.72 -5.89
C GLY A 31 -4.12 0.58 -6.65
N HIS A 32 -5.35 1.02 -6.81
CA HIS A 32 -5.73 2.34 -7.27
C HIS A 32 -6.82 2.86 -6.35
N ASN A 33 -6.67 4.09 -5.88
CA ASN A 33 -7.63 4.70 -4.98
C ASN A 33 -7.85 6.17 -5.36
N VAL A 34 -9.08 6.63 -5.18
CA VAL A 34 -9.44 8.05 -5.22
C VAL A 34 -9.93 8.43 -3.84
N HIS A 35 -9.27 9.40 -3.21
CA HIS A 35 -9.68 9.97 -1.94
C HIS A 35 -10.36 11.33 -2.20
N PRO A 36 -11.70 11.41 -2.17
CA PRO A 36 -12.40 12.65 -2.48
C PRO A 36 -12.18 13.72 -1.39
N PRO A 37 -12.33 15.01 -1.73
CA PRO A 37 -12.30 16.08 -0.75
C PRO A 37 -13.26 15.82 0.42
N GLN A 38 -12.86 16.23 1.62
CA GLN A 38 -13.66 16.10 2.87
C GLN A 38 -13.93 14.67 3.33
N LYS A 39 -13.39 13.65 2.66
CA LYS A 39 -13.44 12.28 3.19
C LYS A 39 -12.52 12.18 4.43
N PRO A 40 -12.97 11.54 5.53
CA PRO A 40 -12.11 11.26 6.67
C PRO A 40 -10.92 10.38 6.27
N TYR A 41 -9.76 10.69 6.83
CA TYR A 41 -8.53 9.91 6.71
C TYR A 41 -8.03 9.54 8.11
N PRO A 42 -7.53 8.31 8.34
CA PRO A 42 -7.38 7.22 7.37
C PRO A 42 -8.66 6.42 7.11
N ASP A 43 -8.66 5.63 6.05
CA ASP A 43 -9.73 4.67 5.75
C ASP A 43 -9.82 3.58 6.85
N THR A 44 -11.02 3.20 7.27
CA THR A 44 -11.22 2.27 8.40
C THR A 44 -11.06 0.78 8.05
N ASN A 45 -11.14 0.42 6.76
CA ASN A 45 -11.09 -0.98 6.29
C ASN A 45 -9.69 -1.34 5.75
N HIS A 46 -8.75 -1.62 6.64
CA HIS A 46 -7.42 -2.12 6.30
C HIS A 46 -7.07 -3.39 7.11
N PRO A 47 -6.39 -4.39 6.54
CA PRO A 47 -5.82 -5.50 7.32
C PRO A 47 -4.89 -4.96 8.41
N ASN A 48 -4.80 -5.63 9.56
CA ASN A 48 -4.12 -5.12 10.77
C ASN A 48 -2.72 -4.53 10.52
N HIS A 49 -1.89 -5.16 9.70
CA HIS A 49 -0.53 -4.69 9.37
C HIS A 49 -0.50 -3.41 8.53
N TYR A 50 -1.60 -3.12 7.82
CA TYR A 50 -1.80 -1.93 6.99
C TYR A 50 -2.79 -0.95 7.64
N TYR A 51 -3.11 -1.12 8.92
CA TYR A 51 -3.77 -0.07 9.68
C TYR A 51 -2.86 1.15 9.74
N PHE A 52 -3.43 2.35 9.65
CA PHE A 52 -2.70 3.59 9.79
C PHE A 52 -3.39 4.40 10.86
N ASP A 53 -2.60 4.93 11.79
CA ASP A 53 -3.05 5.89 12.78
C ASP A 53 -2.28 7.18 12.46
N TRP A 54 -3.00 8.27 12.18
CA TRP A 54 -2.35 9.53 11.79
C TRP A 54 -1.46 10.09 12.91
N GLU A 55 -1.86 9.92 14.17
CA GLU A 55 -1.11 10.47 15.31
C GLU A 55 0.14 9.65 15.65
N LYS A 56 0.13 8.35 15.32
CA LYS A 56 1.24 7.43 15.61
C LYS A 56 2.10 7.09 14.40
N GLY A 57 1.62 7.40 13.20
CA GLY A 57 2.18 6.91 11.95
C GLY A 57 2.16 5.37 11.87
N ARG A 58 2.99 4.83 10.97
CA ARG A 58 3.34 3.41 10.92
C ARG A 58 4.68 3.22 10.21
N ILE A 59 5.34 2.11 10.50
CA ILE A 59 6.50 1.63 9.73
C ILE A 59 6.06 0.39 8.96
N LEU A 60 6.34 0.39 7.65
CA LEU A 60 6.17 -0.78 6.79
C LEU A 60 7.57 -1.28 6.42
N ASP A 61 7.84 -2.57 6.63
CA ASP A 61 9.09 -3.21 6.20
C ASP A 61 9.01 -3.60 4.72
N GLU A 62 8.76 -2.59 3.88
CA GLU A 62 8.61 -2.70 2.43
C GLU A 62 8.76 -1.33 1.76
N PHE A 63 9.21 -1.33 0.51
CA PHE A 63 9.21 -0.12 -0.32
C PHE A 63 7.82 0.17 -0.88
N GLN A 64 7.43 1.44 -0.93
CA GLN A 64 6.17 1.89 -1.50
C GLN A 64 6.44 2.83 -2.68
N LEU A 65 5.83 2.54 -3.84
CA LEU A 65 5.79 3.47 -4.96
C LEU A 65 4.40 4.08 -5.07
N VAL A 66 4.29 5.39 -4.88
CA VAL A 66 3.01 6.11 -4.96
C VAL A 66 3.04 7.06 -6.14
N TYR A 67 2.15 6.83 -7.11
CA TYR A 67 1.96 7.72 -8.25
C TYR A 67 0.72 8.59 -8.05
N ILE A 68 0.92 9.91 -7.88
CA ILE A 68 -0.16 10.88 -7.72
C ILE A 68 -0.57 11.42 -9.10
N ALA A 69 -1.57 10.78 -9.70
CA ALA A 69 -2.06 11.18 -11.03
C ALA A 69 -2.76 12.56 -11.01
N HIS A 70 -3.49 12.88 -9.93
CA HIS A 70 -4.21 14.14 -9.74
C HIS A 70 -4.30 14.50 -8.25
N GLY A 71 -4.32 15.80 -7.94
CA GLY A 71 -4.45 16.32 -6.58
C GLY A 71 -3.10 16.55 -5.89
N LYS A 72 -3.14 16.78 -4.57
CA LYS A 72 -1.96 16.98 -3.72
C LYS A 72 -2.28 16.62 -2.27
N GLY A 73 -1.25 16.38 -1.47
CA GLY A 73 -1.36 16.09 -0.05
C GLY A 73 -0.08 16.43 0.69
N VAL A 74 0.00 16.02 1.96
CA VAL A 74 1.18 16.15 2.82
C VAL A 74 1.73 14.75 3.08
N PHE A 75 3.06 14.63 3.00
CA PHE A 75 3.80 13.44 3.40
C PHE A 75 4.72 13.82 4.57
N GLU A 76 4.71 12.99 5.61
CA GLU A 76 5.53 13.16 6.80
C GLU A 76 6.20 11.83 7.14
N THR A 77 7.46 11.89 7.56
CA THR A 77 8.24 10.72 7.97
C THR A 77 9.31 11.11 8.99
N ASP A 78 9.53 10.22 9.97
CA ASP A 78 10.65 10.33 10.91
C ASP A 78 11.96 9.76 10.34
N TYR A 79 11.90 9.05 9.21
CA TYR A 79 13.09 8.56 8.52
C TYR A 79 13.79 9.71 7.80
N GLN A 80 15.05 9.98 8.18
CA GLN A 80 15.93 10.95 7.52
C GLN A 80 16.79 10.30 6.44
#